data_AF-A0A0F8X6H0-F1
#
_entry.id   AF-A0A0F8X6H0-F1
#
_cell.length_a   1.000
_cell.length_b   1.000
_cell.length_c   1.000
_cell.angle_alpha   90.00
_cell.angle_beta   90.00
_cell.angle_gamma   90.00
#
_symmetry.space_group_name_H-M   'P 1'
#
loop_
_entity.id
_entity.type
_entity.pdbx_description
1 polymer ?
#
loop_
_entity_poly.entity_id
_entity_poly.type
_entity_poly.pdbx_seq_one_letter_code
_entity_poly.pdbx_strand_id
1 'polypeptide(L)'
;IARLAFLYMRGYWPQNQMDHKDGNGLNNRWSNLRECSRSQNGANRQGPQKNNKLGIKGVGLHVKSGKYHARIRVHGKQIHLGYYDTSEAAACAYQKAAKKHFGEFAST
;
A
#
# COMPACT_ATOMS: atom_id res chain seq x y z
N ILE A 1 -6.40 -6.15 18.78
CA ILE A 1 -5.66 -5.40 19.82
C ILE A 1 -5.55 -3.92 19.47
N ALA A 2 -5.06 -3.55 18.28
CA ALA A 2 -4.96 -2.14 17.85
C ALA A 2 -6.22 -1.27 18.02
N ARG A 3 -7.42 -1.76 17.65
CA ARG A 3 -8.68 -1.01 17.83
C ARG A 3 -9.07 -0.82 19.31
N LEU A 4 -8.72 -1.79 20.15
CA LEU A 4 -8.98 -1.73 21.59
C LEU A 4 -8.04 -0.72 22.26
N ALA A 5 -6.76 -0.71 21.88
CA ALA A 5 -5.81 0.31 22.31
C ALA A 5 -6.30 1.72 21.94
N PHE A 6 -6.85 1.90 20.72
CA PHE A 6 -7.45 3.17 20.33
C PHE A 6 -8.64 3.58 21.20
N LEU A 7 -9.57 2.65 21.47
CA LEU A 7 -10.72 2.92 22.34
C LEU A 7 -10.27 3.40 23.72
N TYR A 8 -9.31 2.72 24.35
CA TYR A 8 -8.79 3.12 25.67
C TYR A 8 -8.10 4.49 25.66
N MET A 9 -7.40 4.83 24.59
CA MET A 9 -6.64 6.09 24.51
C MET A 9 -7.50 7.29 24.09
N ARG A 10 -8.59 7.08 23.34
CA ARG A 10 -9.40 8.15 22.74
C ARG A 10 -10.83 8.22 23.27
N GLY A 11 -11.31 7.19 23.97
CA GLY A 11 -12.64 7.14 24.56
C GLY A 11 -13.79 6.83 23.58
N TYR A 12 -13.48 6.54 22.31
CA TYR A 12 -14.48 6.17 21.30
C TYR A 12 -13.96 5.08 20.36
N TRP A 13 -14.88 4.37 19.70
CA TRP A 13 -14.52 3.31 18.77
C TRP A 13 -14.03 3.89 17.43
N PRO A 14 -12.90 3.42 16.87
CA PRO A 14 -12.37 3.96 15.62
C PRO A 14 -13.33 3.67 14.46
N GLN A 15 -13.63 4.71 13.67
CA GLN A 15 -14.49 4.61 12.48
C GLN A 15 -13.73 3.96 11.30
N ASN A 16 -12.43 4.20 11.23
CA ASN A 16 -11.54 3.73 10.17
C ASN A 16 -10.73 2.49 10.59
N GLN A 17 -9.86 2.01 9.69
CA GLN A 17 -8.93 0.94 10.03
C GLN A 17 -7.74 1.49 10.82
N MET A 18 -7.15 0.67 11.67
CA MET A 18 -5.88 0.96 12.33
C MET A 18 -4.76 0.30 11.52
N ASP A 19 -3.81 1.10 11.09
CA ASP A 19 -2.58 0.66 10.42
C ASP A 19 -1.41 0.70 11.39
N HIS A 20 -0.48 -0.23 11.20
CA HIS A 20 0.77 -0.32 11.94
C HIS A 20 1.86 0.32 11.07
N LYS A 21 2.46 1.41 11.53
CA LYS A 21 3.43 2.19 10.74
C LYS A 21 4.60 1.33 10.24
N ASP A 22 5.04 0.37 11.05
CA ASP A 22 6.11 -0.58 10.73
C ASP A 22 5.65 -1.80 9.91
N GLY A 23 4.35 -1.97 9.66
CA GLY A 23 3.77 -3.15 9.01
C GLY A 23 3.77 -4.41 9.88
N ASN A 24 4.16 -4.33 11.15
CA ASN A 24 4.18 -5.45 12.09
C ASN A 24 2.91 -5.47 12.95
N GLY A 25 1.97 -6.37 12.64
CA GLY A 25 0.70 -6.49 13.35
C GLY A 25 0.82 -6.88 14.85
N LEU A 26 1.99 -7.36 15.29
CA LEU A 26 2.25 -7.67 16.69
C LEU A 26 2.69 -6.44 17.51
N ASN A 27 3.22 -5.40 16.85
CA ASN A 27 3.67 -4.18 17.53
C ASN A 27 2.49 -3.22 17.80
N ASN A 28 1.78 -3.47 18.89
CA ASN A 28 0.58 -2.71 19.26
C ASN A 28 0.86 -1.45 20.09
N ARG A 29 2.11 -0.94 20.12
CA ARG A 29 2.43 0.32 20.80
C ARG A 29 1.61 1.46 20.18
N TRP A 30 1.01 2.30 21.02
CA TRP A 30 0.19 3.43 20.55
C TRP A 30 0.90 4.32 19.53
N SER A 31 2.19 4.60 19.73
CA SER A 31 3.01 5.38 18.80
C SER A 31 3.18 4.74 17.42
N ASN A 32 3.05 3.41 17.32
CA ASN A 32 3.12 2.65 16.08
C ASN A 32 1.77 2.54 15.35
N LEU A 33 0.67 2.92 16.01
CA LEU A 33 -0.67 2.85 15.43
C LEU A 33 -1.04 4.18 14.77
N ARG A 34 -1.75 4.13 13.65
CA ARG A 34 -2.38 5.29 13.00
C ARG A 34 -3.71 4.92 12.38
N GLU A 35 -4.67 5.86 12.38
CA GLU A 35 -5.91 5.67 11.61
C GLU A 35 -5.62 5.77 10.11
N CYS A 36 -6.27 4.92 9.33
CA CYS A 36 -6.08 4.83 7.89
C CYS A 36 -7.35 4.41 7.17
N SER A 37 -7.50 4.85 5.93
CA SER A 37 -8.44 4.26 4.99
C SER A 37 -7.96 2.89 4.52
N ARG A 38 -8.87 2.06 4.00
CA ARG A 38 -8.52 0.78 3.35
C ARG A 38 -7.44 0.93 2.27
N SER A 39 -7.46 2.05 1.54
CA SER A 39 -6.48 2.33 0.48
C SER A 39 -5.09 2.61 1.04
N GLN A 40 -5.01 3.39 2.11
CA GLN A 40 -3.76 3.71 2.80
C GLN A 40 -3.16 2.47 3.47
N ASN A 41 -3.97 1.67 4.17
CA ASN A 41 -3.53 0.40 4.73
C ASN A 41 -2.99 -0.55 3.64
N GLY A 42 -3.68 -0.62 2.51
CA GLY A 42 -3.23 -1.39 1.35
C GLY A 42 -1.90 -0.89 0.77
N ALA A 43 -1.68 0.42 0.77
CA ALA A 43 -0.42 1.03 0.35
C ALA A 43 0.75 0.71 1.30
N ASN A 44 0.48 0.57 2.59
CA ASN A 44 1.49 0.25 3.62
C ASN A 44 1.90 -1.23 3.62
N ARG A 45 1.25 -2.09 2.83
CA ARG A 45 1.61 -3.50 2.71
C ARG A 45 3.07 -3.65 2.29
N GLN A 46 3.85 -4.37 3.09
CA GLN A 46 5.22 -4.71 2.74
C GLN A 46 5.22 -5.77 1.63
N GLY A 47 5.92 -5.47 0.53
CA GLY A 47 6.11 -6.37 -0.59
C GLY A 47 4.92 -6.54 -1.55
N PRO A 48 5.12 -7.36 -2.60
CA PRO A 48 4.11 -7.65 -3.62
C PRO A 48 2.98 -8.55 -3.07
N GLN A 49 1.87 -8.63 -3.80
CA GLN A 49 0.86 -9.66 -3.52
C GLN A 49 1.40 -11.06 -3.86
N LYS A 50 0.95 -12.09 -3.13
CA LYS A 50 1.39 -13.48 -3.34
C LYS A 50 1.18 -14.01 -4.76
N ASN A 51 0.16 -13.50 -5.45
CA ASN A 51 -0.17 -13.85 -6.83
C ASN A 51 0.61 -13.01 -7.87
N ASN A 52 1.47 -12.10 -7.44
CA ASN A 52 2.30 -11.32 -8.35
C ASN A 52 3.53 -12.12 -8.75
N LYS A 53 3.50 -12.67 -9.97
CA LYS A 53 4.57 -13.49 -10.55
C LYS A 53 5.92 -12.77 -10.68
N LEU A 54 5.91 -11.43 -10.76
CA LEU A 54 7.15 -10.65 -10.91
C LEU A 54 7.84 -10.37 -9.57
N GLY A 55 7.15 -10.57 -8.43
CA GLY A 55 7.71 -10.19 -7.13
C GLY A 55 7.86 -8.67 -6.91
N ILE A 56 7.36 -7.83 -7.83
CA ILE A 56 7.53 -6.37 -7.77
C ILE A 56 6.19 -5.71 -7.50
N LYS A 57 6.07 -5.03 -6.36
CA LYS A 57 4.81 -4.39 -5.92
C LYS A 57 4.31 -3.37 -6.97
N GLY A 58 3.04 -3.49 -7.34
CA GLY A 58 2.39 -2.58 -8.28
C GLY A 58 2.76 -2.78 -9.76
N VAL A 59 3.67 -3.72 -10.06
CA VAL A 59 4.12 -4.02 -11.43
C VAL A 59 3.60 -5.38 -11.87
N GLY A 60 3.13 -5.46 -13.11
CA GLY A 60 2.71 -6.70 -13.76
C GLY A 60 3.23 -6.79 -15.19
N LEU A 61 3.26 -8.00 -15.74
CA LEU A 61 3.57 -8.23 -17.15
C LEU A 61 2.28 -8.20 -17.98
N HIS A 62 2.27 -7.41 -19.06
CA HIS A 62 1.20 -7.44 -20.04
C HIS A 62 1.54 -8.44 -21.14
N VAL A 63 1.06 -9.68 -20.99
CA VAL A 63 1.42 -10.82 -21.83
C VAL A 63 1.22 -10.59 -23.34
N LYS A 64 0.19 -9.82 -23.73
CA LYS A 64 -0.11 -9.57 -25.15
C LYS A 64 0.90 -8.65 -25.83
N SER A 65 1.46 -7.69 -25.10
CA SER A 65 2.42 -6.72 -25.67
C SER A 65 3.86 -6.98 -25.24
N GLY A 66 4.09 -7.94 -24.34
CA GLY A 66 5.39 -8.18 -23.71
C GLY A 66 5.88 -7.06 -22.79
N LYS A 67 5.08 -6.00 -22.57
CA LYS A 67 5.49 -4.82 -21.79
C LYS A 67 5.16 -4.96 -20.31
N TYR A 68 5.96 -4.33 -19.47
CA TYR A 68 5.65 -4.15 -18.05
C TYR A 68 4.63 -3.02 -17.90
N HIS A 69 3.74 -3.14 -16.93
CA HIS A 69 2.81 -2.08 -16.62
C HIS A 69 2.76 -1.84 -15.12
N ALA A 70 2.57 -0.58 -14.76
CA ALA A 70 2.43 -0.16 -13.38
C ALA A 70 0.98 0.24 -13.10
N ARG A 71 0.43 -0.19 -11.95
CA ARG A 71 -0.90 0.20 -11.50
C ARG A 71 -0.89 0.48 -10.01
N ILE A 72 -1.72 1.43 -9.60
CA ILE A 72 -1.91 1.79 -8.20
C ILE A 72 -3.40 1.85 -7.88
N ARG A 73 -3.79 1.50 -6.65
CA ARG A 73 -5.20 1.52 -6.24
C ARG A 73 -5.41 2.59 -5.20
N VAL A 74 -6.09 3.67 -5.56
CA VAL A 74 -6.30 4.86 -4.73
C VAL A 74 -7.81 5.02 -4.48
N HIS A 75 -8.22 5.06 -3.20
CA HIS A 75 -9.63 5.15 -2.79
C HIS A 75 -10.53 4.11 -3.47
N GLY A 76 -10.03 2.87 -3.64
CA GLY A 76 -10.75 1.77 -4.28
C GLY A 76 -10.69 1.75 -5.81
N LYS A 77 -10.31 2.86 -6.45
CA LYS A 77 -10.17 2.97 -7.91
C LYS A 77 -8.78 2.54 -8.35
N GLN A 78 -8.70 1.73 -9.40
CA GLN A 78 -7.43 1.33 -10.00
C GLN A 78 -7.02 2.37 -11.03
N ILE A 79 -5.82 2.92 -10.89
CA ILE A 79 -5.21 3.89 -11.79
C ILE A 79 -4.08 3.18 -12.53
N HIS A 80 -4.10 3.28 -13.85
CA HIS A 80 -3.03 2.79 -14.71
C HIS A 80 -1.96 3.88 -14.85
N LEU A 81 -0.71 3.54 -14.55
CA LEU A 81 0.43 4.47 -14.54
C LEU A 81 1.24 4.42 -15.84
N GLY A 82 0.90 3.49 -16.75
CA GLY A 82 1.52 3.34 -18.06
C GLY A 82 2.14 1.98 -18.29
N TYR A 83 2.65 1.82 -19.52
CA TYR A 83 3.43 0.68 -19.98
C TYR A 83 4.89 1.09 -20.13
N TYR A 84 5.78 0.16 -19.80
CA TYR A 84 7.22 0.34 -19.75
C TYR A 84 7.90 -0.89 -20.34
N ASP A 85 9.09 -0.69 -20.91
CA ASP A 85 9.84 -1.78 -21.53
C ASP A 85 10.64 -2.58 -20.48
N THR A 86 10.91 -1.99 -19.31
CA THR A 86 11.57 -2.67 -18.19
C THR A 86 10.71 -2.68 -16.92
N SER A 87 10.91 -3.70 -16.09
CA SER A 87 10.25 -3.85 -14.79
C SER A 87 10.65 -2.74 -13.81
N GLU A 88 11.90 -2.30 -13.87
CA GLU A 88 12.46 -1.23 -13.04
C GLU A 88 11.82 0.13 -13.34
N ALA A 89 11.61 0.45 -14.63
CA ALA A 89 10.93 1.68 -15.03
C ALA A 89 9.47 1.69 -14.52
N ALA A 90 8.78 0.56 -14.63
CA ALA A 90 7.43 0.40 -14.06
C ALA A 90 7.43 0.53 -12.52
N ALA A 91 8.43 -0.04 -11.84
CA ALA A 91 8.56 0.06 -10.38
C ALA A 91 8.82 1.51 -9.94
N CYS A 92 9.70 2.23 -10.64
CA CYS A 92 9.96 3.65 -10.40
C CYS A 92 8.69 4.50 -10.56
N ALA A 93 7.90 4.24 -11.61
CA ALA A 93 6.62 4.91 -11.82
C ALA A 93 5.64 4.63 -10.68
N TYR A 94 5.56 3.38 -10.22
CA TYR A 94 4.76 3.01 -9.06
C TYR A 94 5.22 3.73 -7.77
N GLN A 95 6.53 3.77 -7.49
CA GLN A 95 7.07 4.45 -6.30
C GLN A 95 6.75 5.95 -6.31
N LYS A 96 6.91 6.62 -7.46
CA LYS A 96 6.53 8.04 -7.63
C LYS A 96 5.05 8.25 -7.36
N ALA A 97 4.19 7.40 -7.92
CA ALA A 97 2.75 7.47 -7.71
C ALA A 97 2.36 7.18 -6.24
N ALA A 98 3.00 6.18 -5.61
CA ALA A 98 2.76 5.82 -4.22
C ALA A 98 3.15 6.96 -3.28
N LYS A 99 4.31 7.58 -3.48
CA LYS A 99 4.73 8.77 -2.72
C LYS A 99 3.75 9.94 -2.91
N LYS A 100 3.27 10.16 -4.15
CA LYS A 100 2.31 11.22 -4.47
C LYS A 100 0.93 11.01 -3.82
N HIS A 101 0.41 9.78 -3.84
CA HIS A 101 -0.95 9.49 -3.39
C HIS A 101 -1.05 9.08 -1.91
N PHE A 102 -0.01 8.45 -1.37
CA PHE A 102 -0.05 7.84 -0.04
C PHE A 102 0.94 8.43 0.95
N GLY A 103 1.95 9.21 0.50
CA GLY A 103 2.91 9.86 1.40
C GLY A 103 3.53 8.86 2.38
N GLU A 104 3.33 9.09 3.68
CA GLU A 104 3.83 8.22 4.76
C GLU A 104 3.23 6.81 4.80
N PHE A 105 2.13 6.56 4.07
CA PHE A 105 1.54 5.23 3.93
C PHE A 105 2.16 4.43 2.78
N ALA A 106 3.04 5.03 1.98
CA ALA A 106 3.72 4.33 0.91
C ALA A 106 4.84 3.45 1.49
N SER A 107 4.62 2.14 1.53
CA SER A 107 5.71 1.16 1.62
C SER A 107 6.30 1.00 0.21
N THR A 108 7.45 1.65 -0.02
CA THR A 108 8.25 1.55 -1.26
C THR A 108 9.37 0.57 -1.12
#